data_AF-A0A8H5CH20-F1
#
_entry.id   AF-A0A8H5CH20-F1
#
_cell.length_a   1.000
_cell.length_b   1.000
_cell.length_c   1.000
_cell.angle_alpha   90.00
_cell.angle_beta   90.00
_cell.angle_gamma   90.00
#
_symmetry.space_group_name_H-M   'P 1'
#
loop_
_entity.id
_entity.type
_entity.pdbx_description
1 polymer ?
#
loop_
_entity_poly.entity_id
_entity_poly.type
_entity_poly.pdbx_seq_one_letter_code
_entity_poly.pdbx_strand_id
1 'polypeptide(L)'
;MRFSIIFICSALPALASASPTLRLQSRVPDCAATCIQDTNPPAGCSADDNTCLCNSNEYVYMTSNCIEDTCSADESSTGMNELKAVCEDVGVALTLPVPVQKRAPDCATTCIQDTNPPAECSADDNTCLCNSDEFVYMSSNCIQDTCSSDEAEAGINELKATCGRVGVAVKLPVPVQ
;
A
#
# COMPACT_ATOMS: atom_id res chain seq x y z
N MET A 1 36.31 20.08 -58.72
CA MET A 1 36.46 20.11 -57.25
C MET A 1 35.29 19.32 -56.68
N ARG A 2 35.54 18.16 -56.07
CA ARG A 2 34.51 17.24 -55.56
C ARG A 2 34.27 17.58 -54.09
N PHE A 3 33.06 17.98 -53.72
CA PHE A 3 32.68 18.26 -52.34
C PHE A 3 32.23 16.97 -51.67
N SER A 4 33.05 16.45 -50.76
CA SER A 4 32.72 15.34 -49.87
C SER A 4 31.77 15.83 -48.77
N ILE A 5 30.57 15.26 -48.69
CA ILE A 5 29.62 15.46 -47.59
C ILE A 5 29.77 14.26 -46.66
N ILE A 6 30.37 14.48 -45.49
CA ILE A 6 30.49 13.49 -44.42
C ILE A 6 29.23 13.63 -43.56
N PHE A 7 28.31 12.67 -43.70
CA PHE A 7 27.13 12.52 -42.83
C PHE A 7 27.55 11.76 -41.57
N ILE A 8 27.87 12.48 -40.49
CA ILE A 8 28.13 11.90 -39.17
C ILE A 8 26.78 11.64 -38.52
N CYS A 9 26.30 10.40 -38.61
CA CYS A 9 25.14 9.94 -37.88
C CYS A 9 25.57 9.61 -36.44
N SER A 10 25.56 10.62 -35.57
CA SER A 10 25.75 10.43 -34.12
C SER A 10 24.52 9.73 -33.54
N ALA A 11 24.61 8.41 -33.36
CA ALA A 11 23.64 7.65 -32.60
C ALA A 11 23.66 8.10 -31.14
N LEU A 12 22.57 8.73 -30.68
CA LEU A 12 22.35 8.96 -29.26
C LEU A 12 22.17 7.59 -28.58
N PRO A 13 22.92 7.26 -27.52
CA PRO A 13 22.60 6.10 -26.71
C PRO A 13 21.28 6.41 -26.00
N ALA A 14 20.23 5.69 -26.38
CA ALA A 14 19.00 5.64 -25.59
C ALA A 14 19.34 5.02 -24.24
N LEU A 15 19.46 5.85 -23.20
CA LEU A 15 19.41 5.39 -21.82
C LEU A 15 17.98 4.86 -21.62
N ALA A 16 17.79 3.57 -21.85
CA ALA A 16 16.61 2.87 -21.41
C ALA A 16 16.67 2.83 -19.87
N SER A 17 16.07 3.83 -19.24
CA SER A 17 15.73 3.79 -17.83
C SER A 17 14.76 2.63 -17.66
N ALA A 18 15.27 1.44 -17.34
CA ALA A 18 14.42 0.33 -16.96
C ALA A 18 13.79 0.71 -15.62
N SER A 19 12.52 1.10 -15.63
CA SER A 19 11.78 1.49 -14.44
C SER A 19 11.87 0.38 -13.37
N PRO A 20 12.22 0.70 -12.12
CA PRO A 20 12.37 -0.30 -11.05
C PRO A 20 11.08 -1.06 -10.72
N THR A 21 9.92 -0.45 -10.90
CA THR A 21 8.58 -1.05 -10.80
C THR A 21 8.33 -2.12 -11.83
N LEU A 22 8.72 -1.85 -13.08
CA LEU A 22 8.63 -2.85 -14.14
C LEU A 22 9.47 -4.07 -13.77
N ARG A 23 10.57 -3.89 -13.02
CA ARG A 23 11.40 -5.01 -12.54
C ARG A 23 10.70 -5.85 -11.49
N LEU A 24 10.03 -5.26 -10.50
CA LEU A 24 9.29 -6.03 -9.49
C LEU A 24 8.09 -6.75 -10.14
N GLN A 25 7.28 -6.01 -10.92
CA GLN A 25 6.12 -6.58 -11.63
C GLN A 25 6.49 -7.68 -12.64
N SER A 26 7.67 -7.62 -13.26
CA SER A 26 8.13 -8.67 -14.18
C SER A 26 8.74 -9.89 -13.48
N ARG A 27 8.98 -9.82 -12.16
CA ARG A 27 9.62 -10.89 -11.38
C ARG A 27 8.66 -11.63 -10.46
N VAL A 28 7.49 -11.05 -10.20
CA VAL A 28 6.45 -11.65 -9.35
C VAL A 28 5.37 -12.33 -10.20
N PRO A 29 4.64 -13.32 -9.65
CA PRO A 29 3.45 -13.87 -10.30
C PRO A 29 2.36 -12.80 -10.48
N ASP A 30 1.45 -13.04 -11.43
CA ASP A 30 0.40 -12.07 -11.81
C ASP A 30 -0.43 -11.59 -10.61
N CYS A 31 -0.76 -12.50 -9.67
CA CYS A 31 -1.49 -12.13 -8.46
C CYS A 31 -0.73 -11.09 -7.61
N ALA A 32 0.57 -11.29 -7.39
CA ALA A 32 1.39 -10.35 -6.64
C ALA A 32 1.61 -9.04 -7.41
N ALA A 33 1.67 -9.10 -8.75
CA ALA A 33 1.73 -7.90 -9.59
C ALA A 33 0.46 -7.05 -9.43
N THR A 34 -0.71 -7.67 -9.38
CA THR A 34 -1.99 -6.99 -9.09
C THR A 34 -1.96 -6.33 -7.70
N CYS A 35 -1.49 -7.04 -6.68
CA CYS A 35 -1.37 -6.47 -5.33
C CYS A 35 -0.47 -5.23 -5.26
N ILE A 36 0.63 -5.22 -6.01
CA ILE A 36 1.53 -4.06 -6.11
C ILE A 36 0.84 -2.88 -6.82
N GLN A 37 0.01 -3.15 -7.84
CA GLN A 37 -0.73 -2.13 -8.59
C GLN A 37 -1.88 -1.51 -7.78
N ASP A 38 -2.60 -2.35 -7.03
CA ASP A 38 -3.76 -1.91 -6.24
C ASP A 38 -3.35 -1.24 -4.92
N THR A 39 -2.10 -1.46 -4.48
CA THR A 39 -1.55 -0.74 -3.34
C THR A 39 -1.11 0.66 -3.78
N ASN A 40 -1.80 1.69 -3.28
CA ASN A 40 -1.43 3.07 -3.56
C ASN A 40 -0.06 3.42 -2.93
N PRO A 41 0.83 4.08 -3.69
CA PRO A 41 2.01 4.70 -3.12
C PRO A 41 1.64 5.71 -2.03
N PRO A 42 2.40 5.80 -0.94
CA PRO A 42 2.20 6.84 0.06
C PRO A 42 2.52 8.23 -0.53
N ALA A 43 1.96 9.28 0.06
CA ALA A 43 2.16 10.65 -0.40
C ALA A 43 3.64 11.01 -0.55
N GLY A 44 4.01 11.54 -1.71
CA GLY A 44 5.38 11.93 -2.03
C GLY A 44 6.27 10.81 -2.57
N CYS A 45 5.79 9.55 -2.58
CA CYS A 45 6.45 8.46 -3.31
C CYS A 45 5.86 8.30 -4.71
N SER A 46 6.72 8.14 -5.72
CA SER A 46 6.29 7.64 -7.02
C SER A 46 6.01 6.15 -6.92
N ALA A 47 5.06 5.64 -7.70
CA ALA A 47 4.85 4.21 -7.85
C ALA A 47 6.13 3.48 -8.27
N ASP A 48 7.02 4.15 -8.99
CA ASP A 48 8.27 3.57 -9.51
C ASP A 48 9.49 3.73 -8.58
N ASP A 49 9.31 4.39 -7.43
CA ASP A 49 10.40 4.68 -6.49
C ASP A 49 10.47 3.62 -5.39
N ASN A 50 11.12 2.48 -5.71
CA ASN A 50 11.31 1.38 -4.76
C ASN A 50 12.02 1.83 -3.47
N THR A 51 12.90 2.83 -3.52
CA THR A 51 13.55 3.34 -2.30
C THR A 51 12.50 3.96 -1.38
N CYS A 52 11.66 4.83 -1.93
CA CYS A 52 10.59 5.48 -1.18
C CYS A 52 9.54 4.47 -0.69
N LEU A 53 9.09 3.58 -1.58
CA LEU A 53 8.10 2.55 -1.29
C LEU A 53 8.57 1.57 -0.20
N CYS A 54 9.79 1.06 -0.31
CA CYS A 54 10.33 0.11 0.67
C CYS A 54 10.59 0.74 2.05
N ASN A 55 10.85 2.06 2.12
CA ASN A 55 10.94 2.78 3.39
C ASN A 55 9.56 3.06 4.02
N SER A 56 8.47 2.87 3.27
CA SER A 56 7.11 2.95 3.81
C SER A 56 6.69 1.61 4.36
N ASN A 57 6.74 1.49 5.69
CA ASN A 57 6.22 0.31 6.39
C ASN A 57 4.77 0.02 6.01
N GLU A 58 3.95 1.05 5.80
CA GLU A 58 2.54 0.91 5.40
C GLU A 58 2.39 0.33 4.00
N TYR A 59 3.21 0.77 3.03
CA TYR A 59 3.17 0.23 1.68
C TYR A 59 3.61 -1.23 1.65
N VAL A 60 4.77 -1.53 2.25
CA VAL A 60 5.30 -2.90 2.34
C VAL A 60 4.28 -3.81 3.01
N TYR A 61 3.63 -3.33 4.07
CA TYR A 61 2.57 -4.01 4.80
C TYR A 61 1.35 -4.30 3.92
N MET A 62 0.78 -3.29 3.28
CA MET A 62 -0.43 -3.43 2.47
C MET A 62 -0.21 -4.37 1.28
N THR A 63 0.93 -4.24 0.60
CA THR A 63 1.32 -5.14 -0.49
C THR A 63 1.52 -6.58 0.01
N SER A 64 2.21 -6.77 1.14
CA SER A 64 2.43 -8.09 1.74
C SER A 64 1.11 -8.78 2.12
N ASN A 65 0.19 -8.04 2.75
CA ASN A 65 -1.14 -8.55 3.11
C ASN A 65 -1.92 -8.99 1.87
N CYS A 66 -1.99 -8.13 0.84
CA CYS A 66 -2.70 -8.50 -0.38
C CYS A 66 -2.14 -9.78 -0.99
N ILE A 67 -0.82 -9.93 -1.01
CA ILE A 67 -0.14 -11.12 -1.54
C ILE A 67 -0.49 -12.37 -0.73
N GLU A 68 -0.54 -12.30 0.60
CA GLU A 68 -0.93 -13.44 1.44
C GLU A 68 -2.42 -13.78 1.34
N ASP A 69 -3.29 -12.78 1.24
CA ASP A 69 -4.74 -12.97 1.24
C ASP A 69 -5.28 -13.44 -0.12
N THR A 70 -4.66 -12.98 -1.22
CA THR A 70 -5.20 -13.15 -2.58
C THR A 70 -4.51 -14.27 -3.34
N CYS A 71 -3.21 -14.47 -3.11
CA CYS A 71 -2.42 -15.37 -3.94
C CYS A 71 -2.39 -16.78 -3.38
N SER A 72 -2.12 -17.75 -4.26
CA SER A 72 -1.85 -19.12 -3.79
C SER A 72 -0.56 -19.15 -2.95
N ALA A 73 -0.41 -20.14 -2.08
CA ALA A 73 0.75 -20.22 -1.18
C ALA A 73 2.12 -20.15 -1.91
N ASP A 74 2.23 -20.77 -3.09
CA ASP A 74 3.45 -20.71 -3.92
C ASP A 74 3.70 -19.30 -4.48
N GLU A 75 2.63 -18.64 -4.92
CA GLU A 75 2.71 -17.27 -5.44
C GLU A 75 2.99 -16.26 -4.33
N SER A 76 2.40 -16.43 -3.15
CA SER A 76 2.66 -15.60 -1.99
C SER A 76 4.12 -15.71 -1.54
N SER A 77 4.65 -16.94 -1.48
CA SER A 77 6.05 -17.17 -1.16
C SER A 77 6.98 -16.48 -2.17
N THR A 78 6.68 -16.61 -3.46
CA THR A 78 7.46 -15.98 -4.53
C THR A 78 7.38 -14.45 -4.44
N GLY A 79 6.17 -13.90 -4.30
CA GLY A 79 5.94 -12.45 -4.20
C GLY A 79 6.63 -11.82 -3.00
N MET A 80 6.55 -12.46 -1.83
CA MET A 80 7.22 -11.99 -0.60
C MET A 80 8.75 -12.02 -0.71
N ASN A 81 9.32 -13.07 -1.33
CA ASN A 81 10.76 -13.17 -1.54
C ASN A 81 11.27 -12.11 -2.51
N GLU A 82 10.52 -11.82 -3.59
CA GLU A 82 10.89 -10.77 -4.54
C GLU A 82 10.70 -9.36 -3.96
N LEU A 83 9.63 -9.12 -3.18
CA LEU A 83 9.46 -7.87 -2.45
C LEU A 83 10.65 -7.61 -1.52
N LYS A 84 11.07 -8.64 -0.77
CA LYS A 84 12.29 -8.59 0.05
C LYS A 84 13.53 -8.27 -0.80
N ALA A 85 13.74 -8.99 -1.89
CA ALA A 85 14.93 -8.83 -2.73
C ALA A 85 15.02 -7.43 -3.33
N VAL A 86 13.90 -6.87 -3.80
CA VAL A 86 13.85 -5.51 -4.34
C VAL A 86 14.12 -4.46 -3.28
N CYS A 87 13.58 -4.62 -2.08
CA CYS A 87 13.88 -3.69 -0.99
C CYS A 87 15.34 -3.76 -0.55
N GLU A 88 15.95 -4.94 -0.52
CA GLU A 88 17.38 -5.09 -0.23
C GLU A 88 18.27 -4.46 -1.32
N ASP A 89 17.88 -4.53 -2.58
CA ASP A 89 18.61 -3.91 -3.71
C ASP A 89 18.68 -2.38 -3.56
N VAL A 90 17.65 -1.76 -2.97
CA VAL A 90 17.63 -0.32 -2.65
C VAL A 90 18.13 0.00 -1.22
N GLY A 91 18.71 -0.99 -0.52
CA GLY A 91 19.34 -0.80 0.78
C GLY A 91 18.38 -0.85 1.97
N VAL A 92 17.14 -1.29 1.79
CA VAL A 92 16.14 -1.48 2.85
C VAL A 92 16.03 -2.96 3.21
N ALA A 93 16.50 -3.32 4.40
CA ALA A 93 16.43 -4.70 4.85
C ALA A 93 15.02 -5.06 5.35
N LEU A 94 14.31 -5.91 4.61
CA LEU A 94 13.06 -6.54 5.08
C LEU A 94 13.35 -7.88 5.76
N THR A 95 12.67 -8.14 6.88
CA THR A 95 12.71 -9.45 7.57
C THR A 95 11.45 -10.22 7.24
N LEU A 96 11.59 -11.48 6.80
CA LEU A 96 10.46 -12.39 6.58
C LEU A 96 10.22 -13.29 7.79
N PRO A 97 8.95 -13.66 8.10
CA PRO A 97 7.74 -13.14 7.47
C PRO A 97 7.54 -11.66 7.79
N VAL A 98 7.10 -10.87 6.82
CA VAL A 98 6.64 -9.51 7.10
C VAL A 98 5.45 -9.68 8.04
N PRO A 99 5.38 -8.98 9.18
CA PRO A 99 4.21 -9.05 10.04
C PRO A 99 2.99 -8.53 9.26
N VAL A 100 2.22 -9.47 8.72
CA VAL A 100 0.89 -9.22 8.20
C VAL A 100 -0.02 -8.88 9.37
N GLN A 101 -0.95 -7.97 9.13
CA GLN A 101 -2.07 -7.72 10.02
C GLN A 101 -3.32 -7.86 9.21
N LYS A 102 -4.37 -8.27 9.89
CA LYS A 102 -5.63 -8.57 9.25
C LYS A 102 -6.08 -7.33 8.48
N ARG A 103 -6.10 -7.41 7.14
CA ARG A 103 -6.70 -6.37 6.32
C ARG A 103 -8.12 -6.14 6.82
N ALA A 104 -8.51 -4.88 6.98
CA ALA A 104 -9.89 -4.56 7.28
C ALA A 104 -10.78 -5.21 6.19
N PRO A 105 -11.90 -5.85 6.56
CA PRO A 105 -12.81 -6.40 5.56
C PRO A 105 -13.26 -5.31 4.58
N ASP A 106 -13.58 -5.69 3.34
CA ASP A 106 -13.85 -4.72 2.27
C ASP A 106 -14.98 -3.75 2.63
N CYS A 107 -16.04 -4.23 3.29
CA CYS A 107 -17.13 -3.38 3.80
C CYS A 107 -16.63 -2.26 4.72
N ALA A 108 -15.63 -2.55 5.56
CA ALA A 108 -15.06 -1.57 6.48
C ALA A 108 -14.21 -0.55 5.72
N THR A 109 -13.48 -1.00 4.71
CA THR A 109 -12.69 -0.11 3.84
C THR A 109 -13.59 0.85 3.08
N THR A 110 -14.72 0.36 2.54
CA THR A 110 -15.75 1.21 1.91
C THR A 110 -16.27 2.25 2.88
N CYS A 111 -16.59 1.87 4.12
CA CYS A 111 -17.04 2.82 5.13
C CYS A 111 -16.04 3.94 5.45
N ILE A 112 -14.74 3.63 5.51
CA ILE A 112 -13.71 4.66 5.69
C ILE A 112 -13.65 5.60 4.48
N GLN A 113 -13.73 5.05 3.26
CA GLN A 113 -13.66 5.83 2.01
C GLN A 113 -14.89 6.73 1.80
N ASP A 114 -16.07 6.24 2.15
CA ASP A 114 -17.33 6.98 2.01
C ASP A 114 -17.54 8.00 3.14
N THR A 115 -16.80 7.86 4.26
CA THR A 115 -16.78 8.89 5.30
C THR A 115 -15.97 10.08 4.81
N ASN A 116 -16.63 11.23 4.65
CA ASN A 116 -15.94 12.43 4.20
C ASN A 116 -14.90 12.89 5.26
N PRO A 117 -13.63 13.09 4.89
CA PRO A 117 -12.64 13.61 5.82
C PRO A 117 -12.99 15.04 6.25
N PRO A 118 -12.57 15.47 7.47
CA PRO A 118 -12.64 16.86 7.87
C PRO A 118 -11.94 17.75 6.83
N ALA A 119 -12.43 18.98 6.63
CA ALA A 119 -11.92 19.87 5.57
C ALA A 119 -10.41 20.20 5.68
N GLU A 120 -9.84 20.01 6.87
CA GLU A 120 -8.41 20.24 7.17
C GLU A 120 -7.55 18.98 7.10
N CYS A 121 -8.16 17.80 6.92
CA CYS A 121 -7.46 16.54 6.78
C CYS A 121 -7.48 16.07 5.33
N SER A 122 -6.33 15.61 4.83
CA SER A 122 -6.28 14.80 3.61
C SER A 122 -6.81 13.39 3.89
N ALA A 123 -7.36 12.72 2.87
CA ALA A 123 -7.92 11.37 3.00
C ALA A 123 -6.88 10.28 3.38
N ASP A 124 -5.60 10.59 3.20
CA ASP A 124 -4.44 9.75 3.50
C ASP A 124 -3.68 10.19 4.77
N ASP A 125 -4.10 11.29 5.41
CA ASP A 125 -3.49 11.74 6.66
C ASP A 125 -4.12 11.03 7.86
N ASN A 126 -3.68 9.78 8.09
CA ASN A 126 -4.15 8.98 9.22
C ASN A 126 -3.94 9.68 10.57
N THR A 127 -2.94 10.55 10.73
CA THR A 127 -2.74 11.29 11.98
C THR A 127 -3.88 12.29 12.18
N CYS A 128 -4.19 13.07 11.14
CA CYS A 128 -5.28 14.04 11.19
C CYS A 128 -6.65 13.35 11.34
N LEU A 129 -6.91 12.35 10.50
CA LEU A 129 -8.18 11.61 10.48
C LEU A 129 -8.46 10.91 11.82
N CYS A 130 -7.47 10.25 12.40
CA CYS A 130 -7.63 9.57 13.69
C CYS A 130 -7.83 10.54 14.87
N ASN A 131 -7.36 11.79 14.77
CA ASN A 131 -7.63 12.83 15.77
C ASN A 131 -9.04 13.45 15.64
N SER A 132 -9.76 13.17 14.55
CA SER A 132 -11.14 13.62 14.38
C SER A 132 -12.11 12.62 14.97
N ASP A 133 -12.66 12.95 16.14
CA ASP A 133 -13.69 12.14 16.81
C ASP A 133 -14.91 11.92 15.90
N GLU A 134 -15.29 12.91 15.09
CA GLU A 134 -16.43 12.81 14.18
C GLU A 134 -16.17 11.85 13.02
N PHE A 135 -15.00 11.94 12.37
CA PHE A 135 -14.61 11.02 11.31
C PHE A 135 -14.60 9.57 11.82
N VAL A 136 -13.89 9.35 12.94
CA VAL A 136 -13.82 8.05 13.61
C VAL A 136 -15.22 7.52 13.96
N TYR A 137 -16.07 8.38 14.55
CA TYR A 137 -17.42 7.98 14.96
C TYR A 137 -18.27 7.58 13.75
N MET A 138 -18.28 8.39 12.69
CA MET A 138 -19.06 8.12 11.49
C MET A 138 -18.58 6.85 10.78
N SER A 139 -17.27 6.69 10.62
CA SER A 139 -16.66 5.48 10.10
C SER A 139 -17.04 4.24 10.92
N SER A 140 -16.93 4.31 12.25
CA SER A 140 -17.24 3.18 13.13
C SER A 140 -18.73 2.80 13.13
N ASN A 141 -19.64 3.76 12.96
CA ASN A 141 -21.07 3.47 12.82
C ASN A 141 -21.37 2.84 11.47
N CYS A 142 -20.81 3.38 10.37
CA CYS A 142 -20.95 2.76 9.06
C CYS A 142 -20.50 1.30 9.07
N ILE A 143 -19.34 1.01 9.68
CA ILE A 143 -18.82 -0.35 9.79
C ILE A 143 -19.82 -1.25 10.52
N GLN A 144 -20.36 -0.81 11.65
CA GLN A 144 -21.33 -1.59 12.42
C GLN A 144 -22.66 -1.80 11.69
N ASP A 145 -23.10 -0.83 10.89
CA ASP A 145 -24.37 -0.89 10.16
C ASP A 145 -24.28 -1.69 8.85
N THR A 146 -23.09 -1.72 8.23
CA THR A 146 -22.89 -2.25 6.87
C THR A 146 -22.26 -3.64 6.86
N CYS A 147 -21.35 -3.91 7.79
CA CYS A 147 -20.62 -5.17 7.85
C CYS A 147 -21.38 -6.25 8.61
N SER A 148 -21.07 -7.53 8.35
CA SER A 148 -21.48 -8.61 9.27
C SER A 148 -20.82 -8.44 10.64
N SER A 149 -21.32 -9.13 11.68
CA SER A 149 -20.77 -9.03 13.05
C SER A 149 -19.26 -9.28 13.12
N ASP A 150 -18.80 -10.34 12.45
CA ASP A 150 -17.39 -10.75 12.46
C ASP A 150 -16.51 -9.76 11.68
N GLU A 151 -17.05 -9.22 10.58
CA GLU A 151 -16.36 -8.20 9.78
C GLU A 151 -16.33 -6.84 10.50
N ALA A 152 -17.41 -6.48 11.18
CA ALA A 152 -17.48 -5.26 11.96
C ALA A 152 -16.45 -5.29 13.09
N GLU A 153 -16.34 -6.40 13.83
CA GLU A 153 -15.30 -6.57 14.85
C GLU A 153 -13.89 -6.43 14.24
N ALA A 154 -13.63 -7.12 13.13
CA ALA A 154 -12.33 -7.06 12.46
C ALA A 154 -12.00 -5.64 11.96
N GLY A 155 -12.95 -4.96 11.30
CA GLY A 155 -12.77 -3.61 10.77
C GLY A 155 -12.56 -2.57 11.88
N ILE A 156 -13.29 -2.70 12.98
CA ILE A 156 -13.12 -1.84 14.16
C ILE A 156 -11.76 -2.06 14.84
N ASN A 157 -11.29 -3.29 14.92
CA ASN A 157 -9.98 -3.59 15.48
C ASN A 157 -8.86 -3.05 14.59
N GLU A 158 -8.99 -3.12 13.27
CA GLU A 158 -8.01 -2.54 12.35
C GLU A 158 -8.03 -1.00 12.41
N LEU A 159 -9.20 -0.36 12.48
CA LEU A 159 -9.30 1.10 12.66
C LEU A 159 -8.55 1.56 13.93
N LYS A 160 -8.73 0.84 15.05
CA LYS A 160 -7.97 1.07 16.28
C LYS A 160 -6.47 0.86 16.10
N ALA A 161 -6.08 -0.21 15.40
CA ALA A 161 -4.68 -0.52 15.16
C ALA A 161 -4.02 0.58 14.32
N THR A 162 -4.64 1.00 13.22
CA THR A 162 -4.17 2.09 12.35
C THR A 162 -3.98 3.38 13.13
N CYS A 163 -4.97 3.80 13.93
CA CYS A 163 -4.84 5.00 14.74
C CYS A 163 -3.80 4.84 15.86
N GLY A 164 -3.68 3.65 16.44
CA GLY A 164 -2.64 3.33 17.42
C GLY A 164 -1.22 3.47 16.84
N ARG A 165 -1.01 3.13 15.56
CA ARG A 165 0.28 3.28 14.87
C ARG A 165 0.71 4.74 14.75
N VAL A 166 -0.24 5.67 14.62
CA VAL A 166 0.01 7.12 14.63
C VAL A 166 -0.07 7.76 16.02
N GLY A 167 -0.12 6.94 17.08
CA GLY A 167 -0.10 7.39 18.47
C GLY A 167 -1.45 7.92 18.97
N VAL A 168 -2.54 7.69 18.24
CA VAL A 168 -3.88 8.16 18.60
C VAL A 168 -4.70 7.02 19.20
N ALA A 169 -5.12 7.20 20.45
CA ALA A 169 -5.99 6.25 21.14
C ALA A 169 -7.46 6.56 20.83
N VAL A 170 -8.06 5.75 19.96
CA VAL A 170 -9.43 5.94 19.51
C VAL A 170 -10.44 5.55 20.58
N LYS A 171 -11.31 6.48 20.99
CA LYS A 171 -12.50 6.19 21.79
C LYS A 171 -13.69 5.95 20.88
N LEU A 172 -13.87 4.69 20.49
CA LEU A 172 -15.07 4.25 19.77
C LEU A 172 -16.30 4.22 20.69
N PRO A 173 -17.52 4.20 20.15
CA PRO A 173 -18.56 3.35 20.72
C PRO A 173 -18.21 1.86 20.48
N VAL A 174 -18.31 1.01 21.51
CA VAL A 174 -18.45 -0.46 21.35
C VAL A 174 -19.46 -0.96 22.38
N PRO A 175 -20.50 -1.69 21.96
CA PRO A 175 -20.42 -3.15 22.00
C PRO A 175 -20.80 -3.82 20.67
N VAL A 176 -19.88 -4.60 20.11
CA VAL A 176 -20.23 -5.72 19.23
C VAL A 176 -20.73 -6.83 20.16
N GLN A 177 -21.96 -7.32 19.95
CA GLN A 177 -22.55 -8.40 20.73
C GLN A 177 -22.29 -9.74 20.07
#